data_AF-A0A9E4HWK0-F1
#
_entry.id   AF-A0A9E4HWK0-F1
#
_cell.length_a   1.000
_cell.length_b   1.000
_cell.length_c   1.000
_cell.angle_alpha   90.00
_cell.angle_beta   90.00
_cell.angle_gamma   90.00
#
_symmetry.space_group_name_H-M   'P 1'
#
loop_
_entity.id
_entity.type
_entity.pdbx_description
1 polymer ?
#
loop_
_entity_poly.entity_id
_entity_poly.type
_entity_poly.pdbx_seq_one_letter_code
_entity_poly.pdbx_strand_id
1 'polypeptide(L)'
;MKVRTAVSNGLLVVFLAMAGGEAAAAAEPAPETAARPAQTVPGGDAPERVVRGTCVTCHNDRTLRGNLSLERFDPAAAADHAEVAEAM
;
A
#
# COMPACT_ATOMS: atom_id res chain seq x y z
N MET A 1 -12.72 0.65 -63.83
CA MET A 1 -12.83 2.12 -63.81
C MET A 1 -13.64 2.50 -62.57
N LYS A 2 -13.19 3.53 -61.85
CA LYS A 2 -13.68 4.14 -60.59
C LYS A 2 -15.21 4.04 -60.38
N VAL A 3 -15.73 3.81 -59.17
CA VAL A 3 -15.94 4.88 -58.16
C VAL A 3 -15.82 4.33 -56.73
N ARG A 4 -14.93 4.96 -55.96
CA ARG A 4 -14.84 4.88 -54.49
C ARG A 4 -15.75 5.97 -53.94
N THR A 5 -16.73 5.64 -53.10
CA THR A 5 -17.50 6.63 -52.36
C THR A 5 -17.18 6.48 -50.88
N ALA A 6 -16.30 7.38 -50.42
CA ALA A 6 -15.91 7.53 -49.03
C ALA A 6 -17.03 8.24 -48.27
N VAL A 7 -17.53 7.62 -47.19
CA VAL A 7 -18.36 8.30 -46.20
C VAL A 7 -17.43 9.13 -45.32
N SER A 8 -17.44 10.43 -45.57
CA SER A 8 -16.70 11.47 -44.87
C SER A 8 -17.47 11.86 -43.60
N ASN A 9 -17.08 11.31 -42.44
CA ASN A 9 -17.53 11.78 -41.12
C ASN A 9 -16.75 13.05 -40.72
N GLY A 10 -17.02 14.14 -41.43
CA GLY A 10 -16.63 15.48 -41.03
C GLY A 10 -17.75 16.13 -40.22
N LEU A 11 -17.79 15.87 -38.91
CA LEU A 11 -18.49 16.74 -37.96
C LEU A 11 -17.97 16.52 -36.53
N LEU A 12 -16.65 16.55 -36.39
CA LEU A 12 -16.02 16.97 -35.13
C LEU A 12 -16.23 18.50 -35.02
N VAL A 13 -16.33 19.03 -33.80
CA VAL A 13 -16.21 20.47 -33.44
C VAL A 13 -17.51 21.30 -33.33
N VAL A 14 -18.50 20.93 -32.49
CA VAL A 14 -19.41 21.92 -31.84
C VAL A 14 -19.92 21.44 -30.45
N PHE A 15 -19.05 20.98 -29.56
CA PHE A 15 -19.40 20.78 -28.13
C PHE A 15 -18.23 21.14 -27.20
N LEU A 16 -17.51 22.22 -27.53
CA LEU A 16 -16.30 22.62 -26.81
C LEU A 16 -16.41 24.01 -26.15
N ALA A 17 -17.56 24.37 -25.59
CA ALA A 17 -17.69 25.62 -24.85
C ALA A 17 -18.75 25.51 -23.75
N MET A 18 -18.38 25.94 -22.54
CA MET A 18 -19.19 26.11 -21.31
C MET A 18 -19.25 24.86 -20.41
N ALA A 19 -18.72 24.81 -19.20
CA ALA A 19 -18.13 25.84 -18.35
C ALA A 19 -17.24 25.16 -17.28
N GLY A 20 -15.93 25.16 -17.49
CA GLY A 20 -14.94 24.75 -16.50
C GLY A 20 -14.63 25.91 -15.56
N GLY A 21 -15.48 26.12 -14.56
CA GLY A 21 -15.19 27.00 -13.43
C GLY A 21 -14.43 26.24 -12.35
N GLU A 22 -13.16 25.91 -12.59
CA GLU A 22 -12.28 25.38 -11.55
C GLU A 22 -11.69 26.56 -10.78
N ALA A 23 -12.37 26.94 -9.69
CA ALA A 23 -11.75 27.75 -8.66
C ALA A 23 -10.54 26.97 -8.13
N ALA A 24 -9.34 27.41 -8.51
CA ALA A 24 -8.11 26.99 -7.88
C ALA A 24 -8.17 27.40 -6.41
N ALA A 25 -8.67 26.49 -5.57
CA ALA A 25 -8.43 26.53 -4.16
C ALA A 25 -6.91 26.49 -4.01
N ALA A 26 -6.32 27.60 -3.59
CA ALA A 26 -4.92 27.64 -3.20
C ALA A 26 -4.73 26.54 -2.15
N ALA A 27 -4.05 25.47 -2.54
CA ALA A 27 -3.67 24.42 -1.61
C ALA A 27 -2.73 25.07 -0.59
N GLU A 28 -3.20 25.23 0.65
CA GLU A 28 -2.29 25.49 1.76
C GLU A 28 -1.27 24.35 1.81
N PRO A 29 0.02 24.65 1.96
CA PRO A 29 1.02 23.60 2.11
C PRO A 29 0.67 22.80 3.37
N ALA A 30 0.41 21.50 3.19
CA ALA A 30 0.21 20.60 4.30
C ALA A 30 1.42 20.68 5.25
N PRO A 31 1.22 20.68 6.57
CA PRO A 31 2.32 20.71 7.52
C PRO A 31 3.22 19.51 7.24
N GLU A 32 4.48 19.80 6.94
CA GLU A 32 5.53 18.82 6.75
C GLU A 32 5.65 18.04 8.06
N THR A 33 5.11 16.81 8.09
CA THR A 33 5.22 15.95 9.25
C THR A 33 6.69 15.66 9.43
N ALA A 34 7.31 16.25 10.46
CA ALA A 34 8.69 16.00 10.81
C ALA A 34 8.91 14.48 10.89
N ALA A 35 9.82 13.98 10.04
CA ALA A 35 10.15 12.56 10.02
C ALA A 35 10.58 12.16 11.42
N ARG A 36 9.86 11.19 12.01
CA ARG A 36 10.25 10.63 13.30
C ARG A 36 11.65 10.03 13.12
N PRO A 37 12.63 10.37 13.98
CA PRO A 37 13.95 9.76 13.90
C PRO A 37 13.77 8.23 13.96
N ALA A 38 14.38 7.53 13.00
CA ALA A 38 14.35 6.08 12.99
C ALA A 38 14.91 5.58 14.32
N GLN A 39 14.09 4.84 15.06
CA GLN A 39 14.54 4.25 16.31
C GLN A 39 15.56 3.18 15.96
N THR A 40 16.82 3.44 16.27
CA THR A 40 17.88 2.44 16.15
C THR A 40 17.65 1.42 17.25
N VAL A 41 16.97 0.32 16.91
CA VAL A 41 16.93 -0.87 17.77
C VAL A 41 18.37 -1.37 17.85
N PRO A 42 18.94 -1.56 19.06
CA PRO A 42 20.27 -2.15 19.21
C PRO A 42 20.34 -3.45 18.39
N GLY A 43 21.31 -3.54 17.48
CA GLY A 43 21.40 -4.65 16.53
C GLY A 43 21.49 -6.00 17.24
N GLY A 44 20.58 -6.91 16.91
CA GLY A 44 20.50 -8.26 17.48
C GLY A 44 19.11 -8.88 17.31
N ASP A 45 19.00 -10.13 17.77
CA ASP A 45 17.82 -11.01 17.89
C ASP A 45 16.69 -10.46 18.80
N ALA A 46 16.69 -9.16 19.11
CA ALA A 46 15.68 -8.53 19.96
C ALA A 46 14.24 -8.70 19.43
N PRO A 47 13.95 -8.52 18.12
CA PRO A 47 12.61 -8.78 17.58
C PRO A 47 12.24 -10.27 17.70
N GLU A 48 13.18 -11.16 17.39
CA GLU A 48 12.99 -12.61 17.49
C GLU A 48 12.66 -13.03 18.93
N ARG A 49 13.35 -12.46 19.92
CA ARG A 49 13.09 -12.75 21.34
C ARG A 49 11.69 -12.32 21.76
N VAL A 50 11.18 -11.19 21.27
CA VAL A 50 9.81 -10.74 21.57
C VAL A 50 8.78 -11.66 20.91
N VAL A 51 8.97 -11.99 19.63
CA VAL A 51 8.08 -12.91 18.90
C VAL A 51 8.02 -14.25 19.61
N ARG A 52 9.17 -14.86 19.91
CA ARG A 52 9.28 -16.15 20.61
C ARG A 52 8.70 -16.11 22.03
N GLY A 53 9.00 -15.05 22.79
CA GLY A 53 8.65 -14.95 24.20
C GLY A 53 7.21 -14.55 24.48
N THR A 54 6.58 -13.82 23.56
CA THR A 54 5.26 -13.23 23.76
C THR A 54 4.25 -13.77 22.76
N CYS A 55 4.53 -13.68 21.47
CA CYS A 55 3.54 -13.94 20.43
C CYS A 55 3.33 -15.44 20.18
N VAL A 56 4.42 -16.21 20.13
CA VAL A 56 4.38 -17.68 19.95
C VAL A 56 3.66 -18.38 21.12
N THR A 57 3.49 -17.73 22.27
CA THR A 57 2.69 -18.32 23.37
C THR A 57 1.22 -18.54 22.99
N CYS A 58 0.69 -17.69 22.10
CA CYS A 58 -0.69 -17.75 21.62
C CYS A 58 -0.80 -18.17 20.14
N HIS A 59 0.16 -17.78 19.30
CA HIS A 59 0.17 -18.04 17.85
C HIS A 59 1.24 -19.07 17.50
N ASN A 60 0.94 -20.33 17.76
CA ASN A 60 1.78 -21.48 17.43
C ASN A 60 0.92 -22.60 16.81
N ASP A 61 1.54 -23.65 16.31
CA ASP A 61 0.85 -24.74 15.62
C ASP A 61 -0.10 -25.53 16.54
N ARG A 62 0.13 -25.48 17.88
CA ARG A 62 -0.72 -26.14 18.88
C ARG A 62 -1.97 -25.33 19.21
N THR A 63 -1.84 -24.04 19.49
CA THR A 63 -2.93 -23.17 19.95
C THR A 63 -3.66 -22.50 18.80
N LEU A 64 -2.94 -22.20 17.72
CA LEU A 64 -3.41 -21.66 16.45
C LEU A 64 -4.46 -20.53 16.59
N ARG A 65 -4.26 -19.65 17.59
CA ARG A 65 -5.18 -18.53 17.83
C ARG A 65 -5.21 -17.63 16.60
N GLY A 66 -6.43 -17.24 16.19
CA GLY A 66 -6.62 -16.42 15.00
C GLY A 66 -6.21 -17.10 13.69
N ASN A 67 -6.09 -18.44 13.67
CA ASN A 67 -5.59 -19.19 12.51
C ASN A 67 -4.17 -18.75 12.06
N LEU A 68 -3.34 -18.32 13.02
CA LEU A 68 -1.98 -17.83 12.81
C LEU A 68 -0.96 -18.68 13.59
N SER A 69 0.18 -18.95 12.97
CA SER A 69 1.35 -19.55 13.62
C SER A 69 2.62 -18.76 13.32
N LEU A 70 3.34 -18.42 14.38
CA LEU A 70 4.60 -17.67 14.34
C LEU A 70 5.80 -18.56 14.73
N GLU A 71 5.58 -19.87 14.90
CA GLU A 71 6.58 -20.81 15.45
C GLU A 71 7.84 -20.93 14.57
N ARG A 72 7.68 -20.64 13.27
CA ARG A 72 8.74 -20.60 12.24
C ARG A 72 8.89 -19.22 11.58
N PHE A 73 8.20 -18.19 12.08
CA PHE A 73 8.27 -16.85 11.51
C PHE A 73 9.60 -16.19 11.91
N ASP A 74 10.30 -15.61 10.94
CA ASP A 74 11.52 -14.83 11.16
C ASP A 74 11.21 -13.33 10.93
N PRO A 75 11.26 -12.49 11.98
CA PRO A 75 11.00 -11.07 11.86
C PRO A 75 12.05 -10.32 11.03
N ALA A 76 13.25 -10.87 10.81
CA ALA A 76 14.23 -10.29 9.89
C ALA A 76 13.83 -10.47 8.42
N ALA A 77 13.05 -11.51 8.11
CA ALA A 77 12.48 -11.79 6.79
C ALA A 77 10.99 -11.41 6.69
N ALA A 78 10.48 -10.56 7.60
CA ALA A 78 9.07 -10.21 7.66
C ALA A 78 8.53 -9.62 6.34
N ALA A 79 9.35 -8.88 5.60
CA ALA A 79 8.96 -8.32 4.31
C ALA A 79 8.64 -9.40 3.26
N ASP A 80 9.31 -10.55 3.30
CA ASP A 80 9.05 -11.70 2.44
C ASP A 80 7.76 -12.45 2.85
N HIS A 81 7.26 -12.17 4.05
CA HIS A 81 6.11 -12.80 4.67
C HIS A 81 5.09 -11.76 5.16
N ALA A 82 4.85 -10.70 4.38
CA ALA A 82 4.02 -9.57 4.77
C ALA A 82 2.60 -9.99 5.22
N GLU A 83 1.97 -10.95 4.55
CA GLU A 83 0.66 -11.50 4.96
C GLU A 83 0.67 -12.00 6.41
N VAL A 84 1.74 -12.66 6.85
CA VAL A 84 1.88 -13.19 8.21
C VAL A 84 2.24 -12.07 9.19
N ALA A 85 3.10 -11.14 8.77
CA ALA A 85 3.55 -10.02 9.59
C ALA A 85 2.41 -9.04 9.94
N GLU A 86 1.49 -8.80 9.02
CA GLU A 86 0.38 -7.86 9.18
C GLU A 86 -0.89 -8.51 9.79
N ALA A 87 -0.92 -9.84 9.92
CA ALA A 87 -2.05 -10.57 10.51
C ALA A 87 -2.07 -10.56 12.06
N MET A 88 -0.99 -10.06 12.69
CA MET A 88 -0.82 -9.98 14.15
C MET A 88 -1.28 -8.63 14.71
#